data_AF-R9IRJ3-F1
#
_entry.id   AF-R9IRJ3-F1
#
_cell.length_a   1.000
_cell.length_b   1.000
_cell.length_c   1.000
_cell.angle_alpha   90.00
_cell.angle_beta   90.00
_cell.angle_gamma   90.00
#
_symmetry.space_group_name_H-M   'P 1'
#
loop_
_entity.id
_entity.type
_entity.pdbx_description
1 polymer ?
#
loop_
_entity_poly.entity_id
_entity_poly.type
_entity_poly.pdbx_seq_one_letter_code
_entity_poly.pdbx_strand_id
1 'polypeptide(L)'
;MAANRIKGITVEIGGDTTKLQTALKGVNTEIRNTQSQLKDVEKLLKLDPGNTELMAQKHRLLGDAVRETKEKLETLKTAAEQANTALANGEISQSQYDALQREIIETENNLRDLERQAGQSAVALQKIAATGEKLKTVGSAIEGVGQKLMPVTAAVGGLGVAAVKVASDFDSAMS
;
A
#
# COMPACT_ATOMS: atom_id res chain seq x y z
N MET A 1 -4.16 3.02 -12.65
CA MET A 1 -5.33 3.73 -13.21
C MET A 1 -5.72 4.96 -12.39
N ALA A 2 -5.29 5.08 -11.12
CA ALA A 2 -5.47 6.24 -10.23
C ALA A 2 -5.22 7.64 -10.81
N ALA A 3 -4.09 7.84 -11.49
CA ALA A 3 -3.65 9.17 -11.93
C ALA A 3 -4.63 9.85 -12.89
N ASN A 4 -5.44 9.10 -13.63
CA ASN A 4 -6.44 9.67 -14.54
C ASN A 4 -7.72 10.11 -13.82
N ARG A 5 -8.09 9.48 -12.71
CA ARG A 5 -9.28 9.86 -11.94
C ARG A 5 -9.06 11.16 -11.17
N ILE A 6 -7.84 11.35 -10.65
CA ILE A 6 -7.47 12.54 -9.85
C ILE A 6 -7.13 13.74 -10.74
N LYS A 7 -6.76 13.50 -12.01
CA LYS A 7 -6.56 14.56 -12.99
C LYS A 7 -7.76 15.47 -13.17
N GLY A 8 -8.98 14.93 -13.18
CA GLY A 8 -10.21 15.73 -13.29
C GLY A 8 -10.40 16.68 -12.09
N ILE A 9 -10.16 16.17 -10.88
CA ILE A 9 -10.23 16.94 -9.63
C ILE A 9 -9.15 18.03 -9.58
N THR A 10 -7.96 17.74 -10.11
CA THR A 10 -6.83 18.69 -10.12
C THR A 10 -7.12 19.94 -10.95
N VAL A 11 -7.76 19.77 -12.11
CA VAL A 11 -8.03 20.86 -13.04
C VAL A 11 -8.96 21.91 -12.41
N GLU A 12 -9.81 21.49 -11.48
CA GLU A 12 -10.80 22.35 -10.82
C GLU A 12 -10.27 23.06 -9.56
N ILE A 13 -9.34 22.45 -8.82
CA ILE A 13 -8.91 22.96 -7.50
C ILE A 13 -7.74 23.96 -7.56
N GLY A 14 -6.94 23.99 -8.65
CA GLY A 14 -5.91 25.01 -8.88
C GLY A 14 -4.68 25.00 -7.92
N GLY A 15 -3.51 25.40 -8.42
CA GLY A 15 -2.30 25.69 -7.63
C GLY A 15 -1.53 24.48 -7.07
N ASP A 16 -1.98 23.91 -5.94
CA ASP A 16 -1.25 22.86 -5.21
C ASP A 16 -1.47 21.45 -5.76
N THR A 17 -2.50 21.27 -6.57
CA THR A 17 -2.84 19.99 -7.19
C THR A 17 -1.79 19.51 -8.21
N THR A 18 -0.97 20.41 -8.75
CA THR A 18 0.17 20.06 -9.64
C THR A 18 1.25 19.26 -8.89
N LYS A 19 1.52 19.62 -7.62
CA LYS A 19 2.47 18.87 -6.78
C LYS A 19 1.90 17.50 -6.42
N LEU A 20 0.62 17.45 -6.08
CA LEU A 20 -0.10 16.21 -5.78
C LEU A 20 -0.11 15.25 -6.98
N GLN A 21 -0.36 15.76 -8.18
CA GLN A 21 -0.25 14.97 -9.41
C GLN A 21 1.15 14.44 -9.65
N THR A 22 2.16 15.26 -9.39
CA THR A 22 3.56 14.86 -9.58
C THR A 22 3.94 13.77 -8.59
N ALA A 23 3.57 13.93 -7.30
CA ALA A 23 3.75 12.92 -6.27
C ALA A 23 3.03 11.60 -6.63
N LEU A 24 1.74 11.67 -6.99
CA LEU A 24 0.99 10.51 -7.43
C LEU A 24 1.59 9.86 -8.68
N LYS A 25 2.11 10.63 -9.63
CA LYS A 25 2.76 10.08 -10.83
C LYS A 25 4.06 9.36 -10.50
N GLY A 26 4.88 9.92 -9.61
CA GLY A 26 6.09 9.31 -9.10
C GLY A 26 5.79 7.96 -8.45
N VAL A 27 4.92 7.96 -7.45
CA VAL A 27 4.54 6.74 -6.72
C VAL A 27 3.89 5.71 -7.63
N ASN A 28 3.01 6.10 -8.57
CA ASN A 28 2.43 5.16 -9.54
C ASN A 28 3.46 4.58 -10.53
N THR A 29 4.62 5.21 -10.71
CA THR A 29 5.69 4.68 -11.55
C THR A 29 6.47 3.62 -10.76
N GLU A 30 6.80 3.92 -9.51
CA GLU A 30 7.43 2.97 -8.59
C GLU A 30 6.59 1.69 -8.43
N ILE A 31 5.29 1.85 -8.10
CA ILE A 31 4.36 0.70 -7.98
C ILE A 31 4.35 -0.17 -9.23
N ARG A 32 4.35 0.44 -10.43
CA ARG A 32 4.36 -0.33 -11.69
C ARG A 32 5.66 -1.10 -11.88
N ASN A 33 6.79 -0.48 -11.56
CA ASN A 33 8.10 -1.11 -11.67
C ASN A 33 8.19 -2.29 -10.70
N THR A 34 7.85 -2.07 -9.43
CA THR A 34 7.83 -3.10 -8.39
C THR A 34 6.88 -4.25 -8.74
N GLN A 35 5.69 -3.95 -9.26
CA GLN A 35 4.75 -4.98 -9.75
C GLN A 35 5.30 -5.78 -10.94
N SER A 36 6.04 -5.14 -11.86
CA SER A 36 6.68 -5.86 -12.96
C SER A 36 7.75 -6.82 -12.44
N GLN A 37 8.59 -6.35 -11.52
CA GLN A 37 9.62 -7.18 -10.90
C GLN A 37 9.00 -8.33 -10.10
N LEU A 38 7.90 -8.10 -9.37
CA LEU A 38 7.15 -9.17 -8.68
C LEU A 38 6.67 -10.23 -9.66
N LYS A 39 6.10 -9.84 -10.80
CA LYS A 39 5.65 -10.79 -11.83
C LYS A 39 6.78 -11.61 -12.41
N ASP A 40 7.93 -10.98 -12.66
CA ASP A 40 9.12 -11.67 -13.18
C ASP A 40 9.65 -12.69 -12.17
N VAL A 41 9.78 -12.30 -10.90
CA VAL A 41 10.19 -13.19 -9.82
C VAL A 41 9.19 -14.33 -9.63
N GLU A 42 7.88 -14.06 -9.68
CA GLU A 42 6.85 -15.10 -9.59
C GLU A 42 6.90 -16.08 -10.77
N LYS A 43 7.18 -15.59 -11.98
CA LYS A 43 7.35 -16.46 -13.14
C LYS A 43 8.55 -17.37 -12.96
N LEU A 44 9.67 -16.86 -12.44
CA LEU A 44 10.86 -17.66 -12.15
C LEU A 44 10.59 -18.67 -11.03
N LEU A 45 9.91 -18.29 -9.96
CA LEU A 45 9.51 -19.19 -8.87
C LEU A 45 8.53 -20.28 -9.31
N LYS A 46 7.74 -20.06 -10.37
CA LYS A 46 6.92 -21.14 -10.96
C LYS A 46 7.76 -22.20 -11.67
N LEU A 47 8.92 -21.82 -12.20
CA LEU A 47 9.86 -22.74 -12.85
C LEU A 47 10.75 -23.44 -11.82
N ASP A 48 11.13 -22.71 -10.76
CA ASP A 48 11.96 -23.21 -9.67
C ASP A 48 11.37 -22.80 -8.31
N PRO A 49 10.35 -23.55 -7.81
CA PRO A 49 9.68 -23.23 -6.56
C PRO A 49 10.53 -23.49 -5.32
N GLY A 50 11.70 -24.11 -5.45
CA GLY A 50 12.68 -24.29 -4.37
C GLY A 50 13.67 -23.14 -4.26
N ASN A 51 13.60 -22.14 -5.14
CA ASN A 51 14.60 -21.08 -5.19
C ASN A 51 14.46 -20.06 -4.05
N THR A 52 15.24 -20.26 -3.00
CA THR A 52 15.23 -19.45 -1.78
C THR A 52 15.66 -18.00 -2.00
N GLU A 53 16.51 -17.75 -2.99
CA GLU A 53 16.96 -16.39 -3.33
C GLU A 53 15.83 -15.59 -4.01
N LEU A 54 15.12 -16.22 -4.95
CA LEU A 54 13.93 -15.64 -5.55
C LEU A 54 12.80 -15.44 -4.54
N MET A 55 12.65 -16.33 -3.55
CA MET A 55 11.69 -16.12 -2.46
C MET A 55 12.05 -14.92 -1.58
N ALA A 56 13.34 -14.77 -1.23
CA ALA A 56 13.82 -13.60 -0.49
C ALA A 56 13.63 -12.32 -1.31
N GLN A 57 13.88 -12.37 -2.62
CA GLN A 57 13.64 -11.26 -3.53
C GLN A 57 12.15 -10.90 -3.60
N LYS A 58 11.26 -11.90 -3.71
CA LYS A 58 9.81 -11.70 -3.66
C LYS A 58 9.38 -10.99 -2.37
N HIS A 59 9.89 -11.44 -1.22
CA HIS A 59 9.55 -10.82 0.07
C HIS A 59 9.97 -9.34 0.13
N ARG A 60 11.19 -9.01 -0.34
CA ARG A 60 11.67 -7.62 -0.40
C ARG A 60 10.78 -6.77 -1.30
N LEU A 61 10.49 -7.24 -2.51
CA LEU A 61 9.62 -6.53 -3.46
C LEU A 61 8.20 -6.36 -2.93
N LEU A 62 7.67 -7.33 -2.17
CA LEU A 62 6.39 -7.18 -1.47
C LEU A 62 6.47 -6.09 -0.40
N GLY A 63 7.58 -6.00 0.34
CA GLY A 63 7.83 -4.90 1.28
C GLY A 63 7.88 -3.52 0.60
N ASP A 64 8.56 -3.42 -0.55
CA ASP A 64 8.59 -2.20 -1.35
C ASP A 64 7.19 -1.83 -1.86
N ALA A 65 6.43 -2.80 -2.37
CA ALA A 65 5.08 -2.58 -2.84
C ALA A 65 4.15 -2.09 -1.71
N VAL A 66 4.30 -2.63 -0.49
CA VAL A 66 3.58 -2.15 0.70
C VAL A 66 3.94 -0.70 1.00
N ARG A 67 5.24 -0.36 1.03
CA ARG A 67 5.71 1.01 1.29
C ARG A 67 5.16 2.00 0.26
N GLU A 68 5.35 1.71 -1.03
CA GLU A 68 4.90 2.58 -2.13
C GLU A 68 3.37 2.74 -2.12
N THR A 69 2.62 1.67 -1.80
CA THR A 69 1.16 1.75 -1.69
C THR A 69 0.72 2.59 -0.49
N LYS A 70 1.46 2.56 0.63
CA LYS A 70 1.22 3.47 1.78
C LYS A 70 1.48 4.92 1.38
N GLU A 71 2.58 5.21 0.70
CA GLU A 71 2.89 6.56 0.21
C GLU A 71 1.81 7.08 -0.75
N LYS A 72 1.29 6.21 -1.63
CA LYS A 72 0.15 6.53 -2.49
C LYS A 72 -1.08 6.86 -1.65
N LEU A 73 -1.41 6.02 -0.68
CA LEU A 73 -2.58 6.20 0.18
C LEU A 73 -2.53 7.52 0.94
N GLU A 74 -1.38 7.87 1.52
CA GLU A 74 -1.21 9.14 2.24
C GLU A 74 -1.39 10.34 1.29
N THR A 75 -0.83 10.26 0.07
CA THR A 75 -1.05 11.31 -0.94
C THR A 75 -2.53 11.44 -1.33
N LEU A 76 -3.25 10.31 -1.45
CA LEU A 76 -4.69 10.30 -1.73
C LEU A 76 -5.51 10.90 -0.59
N LYS A 77 -5.13 10.66 0.67
CA LYS A 77 -5.80 11.25 1.84
C LYS A 77 -5.61 12.76 1.89
N THR A 78 -4.39 13.26 1.64
CA THR A 78 -4.16 14.71 1.50
C THR A 78 -5.01 15.31 0.38
N ALA A 79 -5.16 14.60 -0.74
CA ALA A 79 -6.05 15.03 -1.82
C ALA A 79 -7.51 15.09 -1.36
N ALA A 80 -7.96 14.15 -0.51
CA ALA A 80 -9.32 14.12 0.00
C ALA A 80 -9.62 15.27 0.96
N GLU A 81 -8.66 15.67 1.79
CA GLU A 81 -8.78 16.87 2.63
C GLU A 81 -9.03 18.12 1.78
N GLN A 82 -8.24 18.30 0.70
CA GLN A 82 -8.43 19.40 -0.24
C GLN A 82 -9.76 19.31 -0.99
N ALA A 83 -10.15 18.10 -1.42
CA ALA A 83 -11.40 17.85 -2.12
C ALA A 83 -12.64 18.14 -1.25
N ASN A 84 -12.58 17.93 0.07
CA ASN A 84 -13.69 18.29 0.97
C ASN A 84 -13.98 19.79 0.95
N THR A 85 -12.93 20.63 1.05
CA THR A 85 -13.07 22.08 0.98
C THR A 85 -13.56 22.53 -0.39
N ALA A 86 -13.00 21.96 -1.46
CA ALA A 86 -13.42 22.27 -2.82
C ALA A 86 -14.88 21.88 -3.10
N LEU A 87 -15.36 20.76 -2.53
CA LEU A 87 -16.76 20.35 -2.64
C LEU A 87 -17.68 21.34 -1.91
N ALA A 88 -17.29 21.78 -0.71
CA ALA A 88 -18.04 22.77 0.06
C ALA A 88 -18.12 24.13 -0.64
N ASN A 89 -17.06 24.51 -1.36
CA ASN A 89 -17.01 25.73 -2.18
C ASN A 89 -17.72 25.58 -3.53
N GLY A 90 -18.15 24.37 -3.90
CA GLY A 90 -18.76 24.08 -5.21
C GLY A 90 -17.77 24.06 -6.38
N GLU A 91 -16.47 23.97 -6.10
CA GLU A 91 -15.39 23.92 -7.10
C GLU A 91 -15.31 22.54 -7.77
N ILE A 92 -15.67 21.47 -7.04
CA ILE A 92 -15.79 20.11 -7.57
C ILE A 92 -17.21 19.56 -7.37
N SER A 93 -17.58 18.60 -8.21
CA SER A 93 -18.85 17.88 -8.05
C SER A 93 -18.76 16.77 -7.00
N GLN A 94 -19.91 16.37 -6.44
CA GLN A 94 -20.02 15.18 -5.58
C GLN A 94 -19.47 13.92 -6.27
N SER A 95 -19.69 13.79 -7.58
CA SER A 95 -19.22 12.62 -8.34
C SER A 95 -17.68 12.52 -8.40
N GLN A 96 -17.00 13.66 -8.45
CA GLN A 96 -15.53 13.75 -8.42
C GLN A 96 -15.00 13.40 -7.03
N TYR A 97 -15.65 13.92 -5.98
CA TYR A 97 -15.35 13.56 -4.61
C TYR A 97 -15.52 12.05 -4.36
N ASP A 98 -16.65 11.47 -4.77
CA ASP A 98 -16.94 10.04 -4.62
C ASP A 98 -15.92 9.17 -5.39
N ALA A 99 -15.47 9.62 -6.56
CA ALA A 99 -14.43 8.92 -7.32
C ALA A 99 -13.08 8.88 -6.57
N LEU A 100 -12.72 9.96 -5.88
CA LEU A 100 -11.53 9.99 -5.02
C LEU A 100 -11.67 9.04 -3.84
N GLN A 101 -12.82 9.03 -3.17
CA GLN A 101 -13.09 8.11 -2.05
C GLN A 101 -12.99 6.65 -2.50
N ARG A 102 -13.54 6.29 -3.67
CA ARG A 102 -13.40 4.93 -4.22
C ARG A 102 -11.94 4.54 -4.47
N GLU A 103 -11.13 5.46 -4.98
CA GLU A 103 -9.70 5.20 -5.22
C GLU A 103 -8.93 5.02 -3.91
N ILE A 104 -9.29 5.74 -2.85
CA ILE A 104 -8.75 5.54 -1.48
C ILE A 104 -9.08 4.12 -1.02
N ILE A 105 -10.36 3.74 -1.05
CA ILE A 105 -10.82 2.40 -0.62
C ILE A 105 -10.14 1.29 -1.44
N GLU A 106 -10.04 1.47 -2.77
CA GLU A 106 -9.34 0.52 -3.65
C GLU A 106 -7.85 0.40 -3.24
N THR A 107 -7.21 1.52 -2.93
CA THR A 107 -5.80 1.55 -2.51
C THR A 107 -5.60 0.91 -1.13
N GLU A 108 -6.52 1.12 -0.18
CA GLU A 108 -6.50 0.46 1.14
C GLU A 108 -6.67 -1.06 1.03
N ASN A 109 -7.58 -1.53 0.18
CA ASN A 109 -7.75 -2.96 -0.05
C ASN A 109 -6.52 -3.59 -0.68
N ASN A 110 -5.95 -2.94 -1.70
CA ASN A 110 -4.69 -3.38 -2.31
C ASN A 110 -3.54 -3.42 -1.29
N LEU A 111 -3.46 -2.43 -0.41
CA LEU A 111 -2.46 -2.41 0.66
C LEU A 111 -2.62 -3.61 1.60
N ARG A 112 -3.84 -3.90 2.06
CA ARG A 112 -4.12 -5.06 2.93
C ARG A 112 -3.74 -6.37 2.26
N ASP A 113 -3.98 -6.51 0.96
CA ASP A 113 -3.62 -7.70 0.20
C ASP A 113 -2.10 -7.85 0.04
N LEU A 114 -1.39 -6.75 -0.18
CA LEU A 114 0.08 -6.74 -0.22
C LEU A 114 0.69 -7.07 1.15
N GLU A 115 0.15 -6.51 2.24
CA GLU A 115 0.57 -6.81 3.61
C GLU A 115 0.34 -8.29 3.94
N ARG A 116 -0.79 -8.86 3.53
CA ARG A 116 -1.07 -10.30 3.68
C ARG A 116 -0.06 -11.16 2.93
N GLN A 117 0.24 -10.82 1.68
CA GLN A 117 1.24 -11.53 0.87
C GLN A 117 2.64 -11.42 1.46
N ALA A 118 3.04 -10.22 1.92
CA ALA A 118 4.31 -9.99 2.58
C ALA A 118 4.44 -10.84 3.86
N GLY A 119 3.38 -10.89 4.67
CA GLY A 119 3.30 -11.71 5.88
C GLY A 119 3.39 -13.22 5.58
N GLN A 120 2.65 -13.71 4.58
CA GLN A 120 2.75 -15.10 4.13
C GLN A 120 4.17 -15.43 3.63
N SER A 121 4.79 -14.53 2.89
CA SER A 121 6.17 -14.68 2.42
C SER A 121 7.16 -14.69 3.58
N ALA A 122 6.97 -13.87 4.61
CA ALA A 122 7.80 -13.89 5.81
C ALA A 122 7.71 -15.23 6.55
N VAL A 123 6.50 -15.76 6.73
CA VAL A 123 6.28 -17.08 7.35
C VAL A 123 6.94 -18.20 6.55
N ALA A 124 6.83 -18.18 5.22
CA ALA A 124 7.49 -19.16 4.36
C ALA A 124 9.02 -19.11 4.52
N LEU A 125 9.60 -17.90 4.50
CA LEU A 125 11.03 -17.69 4.70
C LEU A 125 11.51 -18.13 6.11
N GLN A 126 10.72 -17.85 7.15
CA GLN A 126 11.03 -18.29 8.52
C GLN A 126 11.06 -19.82 8.64
N LYS A 127 10.12 -20.54 8.02
CA LYS A 127 10.11 -22.01 8.02
C LYS A 127 11.37 -22.59 7.35
N ILE A 128 11.81 -21.98 6.25
CA ILE A 128 13.03 -22.39 5.56
C ILE A 128 14.26 -22.12 6.46
N ALA A 129 14.35 -20.94 7.08
CA ALA A 129 15.43 -20.61 8.01
C ALA A 129 15.49 -21.58 9.21
N ALA A 130 14.33 -21.96 9.76
CA ALA A 130 14.22 -22.93 10.86
C ALA A 130 14.64 -24.36 10.46
N THR A 131 14.62 -24.68 9.16
CA THR A 131 15.03 -26.00 8.63
C THR A 131 16.56 -26.11 8.47
N GLY A 132 17.32 -25.03 8.71
CA GLY A 132 18.78 -25.07 8.76
C GLY A 132 19.49 -25.07 7.39
N GLU A 133 18.76 -24.90 6.29
CA GLU A 133 19.38 -24.52 5.01
C GLU A 133 20.11 -23.20 5.22
N LYS A 134 21.44 -23.18 5.00
CA LYS A 134 22.32 -22.02 5.21
C LYS A 134 21.94 -20.86 4.30
N LEU A 135 20.92 -20.10 4.67
CA LEU A 135 20.38 -19.01 3.87
C LEU A 135 20.65 -17.68 4.55
N LYS A 136 21.90 -17.22 4.36
CA LYS A 136 22.38 -15.89 4.78
C LYS A 136 21.46 -14.76 4.27
N THR A 137 20.84 -14.96 3.11
CA THR A 137 19.96 -14.00 2.40
C THR A 137 18.59 -13.81 3.06
N VAL A 138 18.10 -14.81 3.81
CA VAL A 138 16.80 -14.76 4.49
C VAL A 138 16.88 -13.98 5.80
N GLY A 139 17.99 -14.11 6.52
CA GLY A 139 18.23 -13.35 7.76
C GLY A 139 18.13 -11.84 7.56
N SER A 140 18.68 -11.31 6.46
CA SER A 140 18.64 -9.88 6.15
C SER A 140 17.30 -9.37 5.59
N ALA A 141 16.45 -10.26 5.06
CA ALA A 141 15.17 -9.86 4.46
C ALA A 141 14.06 -9.70 5.52
N ILE A 142 14.12 -10.47 6.61
CA ILE A 142 13.12 -10.46 7.70
C ILE A 142 13.29 -9.22 8.61
N GLU A 143 14.51 -8.77 8.83
CA GLU A 143 14.83 -7.66 9.74
C GLU A 143 14.27 -6.30 9.27
N GLY A 144 14.13 -6.09 7.95
CA GLY A 144 13.77 -4.78 7.37
C GLY A 144 12.27 -4.46 7.30
N VAL A 145 11.41 -5.48 7.29
CA VAL A 145 9.97 -5.32 6.99
C VAL A 145 9.11 -5.35 8.27
N GLY A 146 9.55 -6.07 9.31
CA GLY A 146 8.77 -6.29 10.54
C GLY A 146 8.72 -5.12 11.53
N GLN A 147 9.77 -4.30 11.65
CA GLN A 147 9.82 -3.25 12.67
C GLN A 147 9.14 -1.93 12.29
N LYS A 148 8.90 -1.66 11.00
CA LYS A 148 8.30 -0.39 10.52
C LYS A 148 6.87 -0.52 9.99
N LEU A 149 6.33 -1.74 9.90
CA LEU A 149 4.94 -2.00 9.51
C LEU A 149 4.06 -2.22 10.74
N MET A 150 4.00 -1.24 11.64
CA MET A 150 2.87 -1.17 12.55
C MET A 150 1.57 -1.01 11.73
N PRO A 151 0.44 -1.59 12.18
CA PRO A 151 -0.82 -1.44 11.48
C PRO A 151 -1.19 0.04 11.43
N VAL A 152 -1.21 0.62 10.22
CA VAL A 152 -1.81 1.95 9.94
C VAL A 152 -3.34 1.79 9.87
N THR A 153 -3.89 0.94 10.73
CA THR A 153 -5.33 0.66 10.87
C THR A 153 -5.90 1.46 12.04
N ALA A 154 -5.32 2.63 12.34
CA ALA A 154 -5.85 3.58 13.29
C ALA A 154 -6.51 4.73 12.53
N ALA A 155 -7.84 4.64 12.41
CA ALA A 155 -8.75 5.74 12.15
C ALA A 155 -8.57 6.54 10.85
N VAL A 156 -9.22 6.11 9.77
CA VAL A 156 -9.85 7.06 8.83
C VAL A 156 -11.19 6.47 8.38
N GLY A 157 -12.12 6.38 9.32
CA GLY A 157 -13.54 6.34 9.01
C GLY A 157 -14.04 7.80 8.98
N GLY A 158 -14.68 8.17 7.87
CA GLY A 158 -15.47 9.37 7.58
C GLY A 158 -15.40 10.57 8.53
N LEU A 159 -15.24 11.76 7.94
CA LEU A 159 -15.62 13.03 8.58
C LEU A 159 -17.07 12.95 9.10
N GLY A 160 -17.22 12.65 10.38
CA GLY A 160 -18.51 12.48 11.07
C GLY A 160 -18.33 11.83 12.44
N VAL A 161 -18.41 12.67 13.48
CA VAL A 161 -18.43 12.36 14.92
C VAL A 161 -18.70 10.89 15.33
N ALA A 162 -17.77 10.38 16.16
CA ALA A 162 -17.79 9.12 16.93
C ALA A 162 -17.06 7.90 16.31
N ALA A 163 -15.73 7.79 16.57
CA ALA A 163 -15.02 6.51 16.43
C ALA A 163 -13.82 6.41 17.40
N VAL A 164 -14.07 5.99 18.64
CA VAL A 164 -13.06 5.46 19.57
C VAL A 164 -13.47 4.03 19.93
N LYS A 165 -13.21 3.05 19.04
CA LYS A 165 -13.37 1.62 19.38
C LYS A 165 -12.74 0.65 18.37
N VAL A 166 -11.43 0.75 18.11
CA VAL A 166 -10.73 -0.25 17.27
C VAL A 166 -9.53 -0.89 17.99
N ALA A 167 -9.14 -0.41 19.17
CA ALA A 167 -8.01 -0.99 19.90
C ALA A 167 -8.32 -2.31 20.64
N SER A 168 -9.59 -2.71 20.77
CA SER A 168 -9.97 -3.91 21.57
C SER A 168 -9.90 -5.23 20.81
N ASP A 169 -10.01 -5.23 19.48
CA ASP A 169 -10.24 -6.47 18.73
C ASP A 169 -8.94 -7.12 18.23
N PHE A 170 -7.80 -6.43 18.36
CA PHE A 170 -6.50 -6.98 17.99
C PHE A 170 -5.92 -7.91 19.09
N ASP A 171 -6.26 -7.68 20.37
CA ASP A 171 -5.77 -8.51 21.49
C ASP A 171 -6.57 -9.82 21.62
N SER A 172 -7.83 -9.84 21.17
CA SER A 172 -8.69 -11.05 21.23
C SER A 172 -8.43 -12.06 20.12
N ALA A 173 -7.72 -11.69 19.06
CA ALA A 173 -7.34 -12.62 17.97
C ALA A 173 -5.95 -13.26 18.17
N MET A 174 -5.25 -12.89 19.24
CA MET A 174 -3.92 -13.39 19.56
C MET A 174 -3.82 -14.05 20.94
N SER A 175 -4.95 -14.31 21.60
CA SER A 175 -5.07 -15.15 22.79
C SER A 175 -5.73 -16.50 22.48
#